data_AF-A0A9E4KK72-F1
#
_entry.id   AF-A0A9E4KK72-F1
#
_cell.length_a   1.000
_cell.length_b   1.000
_cell.length_c   1.000
_cell.angle_alpha   90.00
_cell.angle_beta   90.00
_cell.angle_gamma   90.00
#
_symmetry.space_group_name_H-M   'P 1'
#
loop_
_entity.id
_entity.type
_entity.pdbx_description
1 polymer ?
#
loop_
_entity_poly.entity_id
_entity_poly.type
_entity_poly.pdbx_seq_one_letter_code
_entity_poly.pdbx_strand_id
1 'polypeptide(L)'
;MLDSKPQRVWTVAEAKARLSEILRLSEEEGPQRIGARKSFVVVPARVWDERQPSRPPLGKWLIENMPRGTNLEIPDRGGESRREISFADWDDDDWGKE
;
A
#
# COMPACT_ATOMS: atom_id res chain seq x y z
N MET A 1 -8.88 -27.48 8.18
CA MET A 1 -7.80 -27.97 7.29
C MET A 1 -8.18 -27.55 5.89
N LEU A 2 -7.42 -26.65 5.25
CA LEU A 2 -7.68 -26.29 3.86
C LEU A 2 -7.08 -27.40 2.99
N ASP A 3 -7.93 -28.21 2.36
CA ASP A 3 -7.54 -29.20 1.36
C ASP A 3 -6.84 -28.49 0.20
N SER A 4 -5.53 -28.36 0.29
CA SER A 4 -4.72 -27.82 -0.79
C SER A 4 -4.49 -28.94 -1.79
N LYS A 5 -5.43 -29.12 -2.74
CA LYS A 5 -5.15 -29.87 -3.97
C LYS A 5 -3.79 -29.41 -4.52
N PRO A 6 -2.90 -30.32 -4.96
CA PRO A 6 -1.62 -29.92 -5.53
C PRO A 6 -1.87 -29.01 -6.72
N GLN A 7 -1.54 -27.73 -6.56
CA GLN A 7 -1.73 -26.73 -7.60
C GLN A 7 -0.83 -27.08 -8.78
N ARG A 8 -1.45 -27.51 -9.88
CA ARG A 8 -0.75 -27.76 -11.14
C ARG A 8 0.01 -26.50 -11.56
N VAL A 9 1.31 -26.67 -11.85
CA VAL A 9 2.15 -25.58 -12.36
C VAL A 9 2.32 -25.75 -13.87
N TRP A 10 1.84 -24.77 -14.62
CA TRP A 10 1.97 -24.71 -16.07
C TRP A 10 3.36 -24.22 -16.45
N THR A 11 4.00 -24.82 -17.45
CA THR A 11 5.15 -24.17 -18.08
C THR A 11 4.69 -22.94 -18.88
N VAL A 12 5.61 -22.02 -19.17
CA VAL A 12 5.29 -20.83 -19.99
C VAL A 12 4.83 -21.24 -21.40
N ALA A 13 5.41 -22.31 -21.95
CA ALA A 13 5.04 -22.82 -23.27
C ALA A 13 3.62 -23.38 -23.28
N GLU A 14 3.26 -24.22 -22.30
CA GLU A 14 1.88 -24.73 -22.17
C GLU A 14 0.88 -23.60 -21.96
N ALA A 15 1.24 -22.60 -21.15
CA ALA A 15 0.36 -21.47 -20.89
C ALA A 15 0.06 -20.65 -22.14
N LYS A 16 1.06 -20.44 -23.01
CA LYS A 16 0.85 -19.79 -24.31
C LYS A 16 -0.05 -20.61 -25.23
N ALA A 17 0.14 -21.93 -25.27
CA ALA A 17 -0.64 -22.81 -26.14
C ALA A 17 -2.09 -23.04 -25.64
N ARG A 18 -2.32 -22.94 -24.34
CA ARG A 18 -3.60 -23.31 -23.67
C ARG A 18 -4.16 -22.17 -22.82
N LEU A 19 -3.93 -20.92 -23.20
CA LEU A 19 -4.32 -19.75 -22.39
C LEU A 19 -5.82 -19.74 -22.08
N SER A 20 -6.68 -20.03 -23.07
CA SER A 20 -8.13 -20.05 -22.87
C SER A 20 -8.58 -21.07 -21.80
N GLU A 21 -7.90 -22.22 -21.73
CA GLU A 21 -8.17 -23.23 -20.71
C GLU A 21 -7.72 -22.75 -19.32
N ILE A 22 -6.53 -22.12 -19.24
CA ILE A 22 -6.04 -21.55 -17.98
C ILE A 22 -7.01 -20.49 -17.45
N LEU A 23 -7.56 -19.64 -18.33
CA LEU A 23 -8.55 -18.64 -17.94
C LEU A 23 -9.82 -19.30 -17.41
N ARG A 24 -10.37 -20.31 -18.10
CA ARG A 24 -11.54 -21.06 -17.62
C ARG A 24 -11.29 -21.73 -16.27
N LEU A 25 -10.16 -22.44 -16.12
CA LEU A 25 -9.76 -23.07 -14.86
C LEU A 25 -9.55 -22.03 -13.74
N SER A 26 -9.09 -20.83 -14.08
CA SER A 26 -8.94 -19.75 -13.10
C SER A 26 -10.27 -19.27 -12.54
N GLU A 27 -11.36 -19.38 -13.31
CA GLU A 27 -12.71 -19.05 -12.87
C GLU A 27 -13.36 -20.20 -12.09
N GLU A 28 -13.19 -21.45 -12.54
CA GLU A 28 -13.87 -22.63 -12.03
C GLU A 28 -13.17 -23.27 -10.83
N GLU A 29 -11.84 -23.41 -10.91
CA GLU A 29 -11.02 -24.16 -9.95
C GLU A 29 -10.15 -23.25 -9.07
N GLY A 30 -10.14 -21.95 -9.38
CA GLY A 30 -9.36 -20.94 -8.67
C GLY A 30 -7.96 -20.71 -9.27
N PRO A 31 -7.07 -20.01 -8.54
CA PRO A 31 -5.82 -19.48 -9.09
C PRO A 31 -4.95 -20.53 -9.80
N GLN A 32 -4.37 -20.16 -10.94
CA GLN A 32 -3.50 -21.02 -11.74
C GLN A 32 -2.06 -20.49 -11.74
N ARG A 33 -1.06 -21.37 -11.58
CA ARG A 33 0.36 -20.98 -11.51
C ARG A 33 1.09 -21.27 -12.83
N ILE A 34 1.83 -20.30 -13.34
CA ILE A 34 2.66 -20.43 -14.55
C ILE A 34 4.13 -20.20 -14.19
N GLY A 35 5.00 -21.15 -14.53
CA GLY A 35 6.45 -21.10 -14.34
C GLY A 35 6.90 -21.62 -12.98
N ALA A 36 7.86 -22.56 -12.98
CA ALA A 36 8.33 -23.19 -11.74
C ALA A 36 9.33 -22.33 -10.94
N ARG A 37 10.21 -21.56 -11.63
CA ARG A 37 11.24 -20.71 -10.98
C ARG A 37 10.83 -19.24 -10.86
N LYS A 38 10.25 -18.68 -11.92
CA LYS A 38 9.65 -17.33 -11.93
C LYS A 38 8.15 -17.49 -12.09
N SER A 39 7.48 -17.77 -10.98
CA SER A 39 6.06 -18.13 -11.00
C SER A 39 5.18 -16.90 -11.08
N PHE A 40 4.26 -16.91 -12.03
CA PHE A 40 3.15 -15.95 -12.13
C PHE A 40 1.85 -16.66 -11.75
N VAL A 41 0.85 -15.90 -11.29
CA VAL A 41 -0.46 -16.43 -10.95
C VAL A 41 -1.51 -15.74 -11.81
N VAL A 42 -2.38 -16.54 -12.42
CA VAL A 42 -3.55 -16.05 -13.15
C VAL A 42 -4.76 -16.19 -12.23
N VAL A 43 -5.48 -15.07 -12.05
CA VAL A 43 -6.73 -14.99 -11.30
C VAL A 43 -7.74 -14.17 -12.12
N PRO A 44 -9.06 -14.41 -11.94
CA PRO A 44 -10.07 -13.54 -12.52
C PRO A 44 -9.92 -12.10 -12.00
N ALA A 45 -10.14 -11.11 -12.86
CA ALA A 45 -9.99 -9.69 -12.52
C ALA A 45 -10.82 -9.30 -11.29
N ARG A 46 -12.08 -9.77 -11.19
CA ARG A 46 -12.95 -9.55 -10.02
C ARG A 46 -12.28 -9.91 -8.69
N VAL A 47 -11.56 -11.04 -8.64
CA VAL A 47 -10.90 -11.53 -7.41
C VAL A 47 -9.71 -10.64 -7.06
N TRP A 48 -9.02 -10.13 -8.07
CA TRP A 48 -7.93 -9.19 -7.89
C TRP A 48 -8.45 -7.84 -7.39
N ASP A 49 -9.50 -7.31 -8.01
CA ASP A 49 -10.08 -6.01 -7.70
C ASP A 49 -10.71 -5.98 -6.30
N GLU A 50 -11.44 -7.02 -5.91
CA GLU A 50 -11.98 -7.18 -4.54
C GLU A 50 -10.90 -7.23 -3.47
N ARG A 51 -9.74 -7.81 -3.81
CA ARG A 51 -8.61 -7.99 -2.87
C ARG A 51 -7.62 -6.84 -2.90
N GLN A 52 -7.67 -5.97 -3.89
CA GLN A 52 -6.94 -4.71 -3.80
C GLN A 52 -7.63 -3.88 -2.73
N PRO A 53 -7.02 -3.68 -1.53
CA PRO A 53 -7.54 -2.67 -0.65
C PRO A 53 -7.50 -1.37 -1.44
N SER A 54 -8.64 -0.70 -1.58
CA SER A 54 -8.64 0.72 -1.88
C SER A 54 -7.86 1.35 -0.74
N ARG A 55 -6.55 1.51 -0.88
CA ARG A 55 -5.73 2.07 0.18
C ARG A 55 -6.09 3.56 0.19
N PRO A 56 -6.88 4.04 1.17
CA PRO A 56 -7.14 5.47 1.22
C PRO A 56 -5.80 6.20 1.24
N PRO A 57 -5.70 7.39 0.63
CA PRO A 57 -4.52 8.22 0.77
C PRO A 57 -4.13 8.29 2.25
N LEU A 58 -2.84 8.14 2.55
CA LEU A 58 -2.38 7.99 3.94
C LEU A 58 -2.95 9.08 4.85
N GLY A 59 -3.04 10.33 4.38
CA GLY A 59 -3.67 11.41 5.13
C GLY A 59 -5.12 11.14 5.55
N LYS A 60 -5.96 10.61 4.66
CA LYS A 60 -7.34 10.22 4.97
C LYS A 60 -7.37 9.08 5.98
N TRP A 61 -6.51 8.07 5.81
CA TRP A 61 -6.39 6.97 6.75
C TRP A 61 -6.02 7.46 8.16
N LEU A 62 -5.04 8.36 8.27
CA LEU A 62 -4.58 8.92 9.55
C LEU A 62 -5.69 9.71 10.25
N ILE A 63 -6.45 10.50 9.50
CA ILE A 63 -7.61 11.24 10.04
C ILE A 63 -8.66 10.31 10.66
N GLU A 64 -8.91 9.16 10.01
CA GLU A 64 -9.96 8.20 10.36
C GLU A 64 -9.53 7.18 11.43
N ASN A 65 -8.25 6.78 11.44
CA ASN A 65 -7.76 5.62 12.20
C ASN A 65 -6.71 5.98 13.26
N MET A 66 -6.10 7.16 13.21
CA MET A 66 -5.13 7.56 14.23
C MET A 66 -5.87 7.93 15.53
N PRO A 67 -5.41 7.46 16.71
CA PRO A 67 -5.94 7.89 17.99
C PRO A 67 -5.90 9.41 18.13
N ARG A 68 -7.08 10.03 18.25
CA ARG A 68 -7.23 11.47 18.48
C ARG A 68 -7.02 11.71 19.97
N GLY A 69 -5.87 12.28 20.33
CA GLY A 69 -5.56 12.57 21.73
C GLY A 69 -5.08 11.33 22.48
N THR A 70 -3.77 11.14 22.49
CA THR A 70 -3.12 10.46 23.60
C THR A 70 -2.98 11.47 24.73
N ASN A 71 -3.28 11.08 25.97
CA ASN A 71 -2.93 11.87 27.15
C ASN A 71 -1.42 11.75 27.38
N LEU A 72 -0.65 12.27 26.41
CA LEU A 72 0.76 12.50 26.55
C LEU A 72 0.89 13.64 27.56
N GLU A 73 1.48 13.33 28.71
CA GLU A 73 1.96 14.36 29.62
C GLU A 73 2.98 15.17 28.82
N ILE A 74 2.56 16.35 28.37
CA ILE A 74 3.45 17.29 27.72
C ILE A 74 4.35 17.78 28.85
N PRO A 75 5.66 17.45 28.83
CA PRO A 75 6.55 17.97 29.85
C PRO A 75 6.48 19.49 29.81
N ASP A 76 6.57 20.11 30.97
CA ASP A 76 6.74 21.55 31.03
C ASP A 76 7.88 21.91 30.07
N ARG A 77 7.63 22.88 29.18
CA ARG A 77 8.69 23.40 28.33
C ARG A 77 9.56 24.18 29.29
N GLY A 78 10.51 23.48 29.91
CA GLY A 78 11.41 24.02 30.92
C GLY A 78 11.85 25.39 30.46
N GLY A 79 11.77 26.37 31.36
CA GLY A 79 11.86 27.81 31.11
C GLY A 79 13.17 28.32 30.49
N GLU A 80 13.90 27.47 29.78
CA GLU A 80 14.88 27.86 28.79
C GLU A 80 14.21 28.78 27.77
N SER A 81 14.82 29.95 27.61
CA SER A 81 14.41 30.97 26.66
C SER A 81 14.09 30.32 25.31
N ARG A 82 12.93 30.68 24.75
CA ARG A 82 12.57 30.35 23.36
C ARG A 82 13.82 30.51 22.49
N ARG A 83 14.19 29.47 21.74
CA ARG A 83 15.30 29.55 20.78
C ARG A 83 15.17 30.86 20.00
N GLU A 84 16.25 31.64 19.95
CA GLU A 84 16.32 32.86 19.16
C GLU A 84 15.85 32.53 17.76
N ILE A 85 14.77 33.18 17.34
CA ILE A 85 14.29 33.07 15.98
C ILE A 85 15.22 34.01 15.21
N SER A 86 16.10 33.48 14.37
CA SER A 86 17.02 34.28 13.54
C SER A 86 16.31 35.30 12.62
N PHE A 87 14.99 35.20 12.52
CA PHE A 87 14.11 36.05 11.72
C PHE A 87 13.15 36.88 12.60
N ALA A 88 13.42 37.00 13.92
CA ALA A 88 12.58 37.79 14.83
C ALA A 88 12.60 39.29 14.49
N ASP A 89 13.69 39.76 13.88
CA ASP A 89 13.90 41.16 13.49
C ASP A 89 13.58 41.41 12.01
N TRP A 90 12.94 40.44 11.33
CA TRP A 90 12.44 40.65 9.97
C TRP A 90 11.17 41.50 10.04
N ASP A 91 11.30 42.79 9.76
CA ASP A 91 10.17 43.68 9.48
C ASP A 91 9.58 43.36 8.10
N ASP A 92 8.27 43.59 7.93
CA ASP A 92 7.55 43.39 6.66
C ASP A 92 8.14 44.22 5.50
N ASP A 93 8.99 45.21 5.80
CA ASP A 93 9.71 46.07 4.84
C ASP A 93 11.00 45.44 4.24
N ASP A 94 11.46 44.28 4.72
CA ASP A 94 12.68 43.61 4.20
C ASP A 94 12.42 42.92 2.83
N TRP A 95 11.16 42.86 2.39
CA TRP A 95 10.74 42.28 1.11
C TRP A 95 10.88 43.22 -0.10
N GLY A 96 12.01 43.91 -0.28
CA GLY A 96 12.18 44.73 -1.48
C GLY A 96 13.35 45.71 -1.57
N LYS A 97 14.53 45.36 -1.08
CA LYS A 97 15.75 46.15 -1.33
C LYS A 97 16.74 45.34 -2.19
N GLU A 98 16.66 45.56 -3.50
CA GLU A 98 17.74 45.24 -4.45
C GLU A 98 18.89 46.25 -4.36
#